data_AF-A0A3M7L020-F1
#
_entry.id   AF-A0A3M7L020-F1
#
_cell.length_a   1.000
_cell.length_b   1.000
_cell.length_c   1.000
_cell.angle_alpha   90.00
_cell.angle_beta   90.00
_cell.angle_gamma   90.00
#
_symmetry.space_group_name_H-M   'P 1'
#
loop_
_entity.id
_entity.type
_entity.pdbx_description
1 polymer ?
#
loop_
_entity_poly.entity_id
_entity_poly.type
_entity_poly.pdbx_seq_one_letter_code
_entity_poly.pdbx_strand_id
1 'polypeptide(L)'
;MAAVAGQVAGLEASAEGAATAAAAETAEAMREAARVEAALAAMPRLDVPTDAQHRHEPFRPVVTYMCRPFFSRGVLNEVDILRYILRNYNVTLRVTTFQEPLLEVLDLMGHTDVLVGMHGAGWTNAMFIKHGASAMQMYPYGWRLSNGAMIRGANYREIVLASDCPYHEWVNHRPGYAFFRKIDFHQRLGIEPFEHPGPEVPRPKDGLPGSPWVYQNTYVDLETFGREFDALMAGARIPKMGSAAVKTGTLRRLRKELDMYIQEQVKESANVEKLKADGADIHDVKYAENILAESVGMIPDTRQRLSQALEQLQSALDQAGDDSSPEVRAAREEVEAVATLA
;
A
#
# COMPACT_ATOMS: atom_id res chain seq x y z
N MET A 1 32.62 -13.51 -81.07
CA MET A 1 31.45 -12.82 -80.50
C MET A 1 30.63 -13.69 -79.52
N ALA A 2 30.50 -15.01 -79.72
CA ALA A 2 29.74 -15.87 -78.78
C ALA A 2 30.32 -16.00 -77.36
N ALA A 3 31.65 -16.02 -77.20
CA ALA A 3 32.30 -16.16 -75.88
C ALA A 3 32.14 -14.93 -74.96
N VAL A 4 32.07 -13.73 -75.54
CA VAL A 4 31.89 -12.47 -74.79
C VAL A 4 30.42 -12.33 -74.34
N ALA A 5 29.46 -12.75 -75.17
CA ALA A 5 28.05 -12.73 -74.81
C ALA A 5 27.71 -13.67 -73.62
N GLY A 6 28.35 -14.84 -73.55
CA GLY A 6 28.17 -15.78 -72.43
C GLY A 6 28.77 -15.29 -71.11
N GLN A 7 29.87 -14.55 -71.13
CA GLN A 7 30.46 -13.94 -69.94
C GLN A 7 29.64 -12.76 -69.40
N VAL A 8 29.06 -11.94 -70.28
CA VAL A 8 28.17 -10.84 -69.88
C VAL A 8 26.87 -11.40 -69.29
N ALA A 9 26.27 -12.42 -69.91
CA ALA A 9 25.07 -13.08 -69.38
C ALA A 9 25.29 -13.75 -68.00
N GLY A 10 26.48 -14.32 -67.76
CA GLY A 10 26.84 -14.89 -66.46
C GLY A 10 27.05 -13.85 -65.35
N LEU A 11 27.59 -12.67 -65.69
CA LEU A 11 27.75 -11.54 -64.77
C LEU A 11 26.39 -10.90 -64.44
N GLU A 12 25.51 -10.76 -65.43
CA GLU A 12 24.15 -10.27 -65.24
C GLU A 12 23.33 -11.21 -64.34
N ALA A 13 23.37 -12.52 -64.59
CA ALA A 13 22.68 -13.51 -63.76
C ALA A 13 23.21 -13.56 -62.31
N SER A 14 24.53 -13.39 -62.11
CA SER A 14 25.11 -13.31 -60.76
C SER A 14 24.76 -12.03 -60.02
N ALA A 15 24.65 -10.89 -60.73
CA ALA A 15 24.23 -9.62 -60.16
C ALA A 15 22.73 -9.64 -59.80
N GLU A 16 21.91 -10.27 -60.63
CA GLU A 16 20.48 -10.48 -60.39
C GLU A 16 20.23 -11.43 -59.21
N GLY A 17 21.04 -12.49 -59.08
CA GLY A 17 21.06 -13.39 -57.91
C GLY A 17 21.47 -12.69 -56.60
N ALA A 18 22.47 -11.81 -56.65
CA ALA A 18 22.88 -11.03 -55.48
C ALA A 18 21.84 -9.97 -55.08
N ALA A 19 21.21 -9.31 -56.07
CA ALA A 19 20.14 -8.34 -55.84
C ALA A 19 18.88 -9.00 -55.25
N THR A 20 18.54 -10.21 -55.70
CA THR A 20 17.40 -10.98 -55.16
C THR A 20 17.66 -11.51 -53.75
N ALA A 21 18.89 -11.93 -53.44
CA ALA A 21 19.27 -12.31 -52.07
C ALA A 21 19.21 -11.12 -51.10
N ALA A 22 19.75 -9.95 -51.49
CA ALA A 22 19.68 -8.73 -50.68
C ALA A 22 18.23 -8.25 -50.48
N ALA A 23 17.38 -8.37 -51.50
CA ALA A 23 15.95 -8.06 -51.41
C ALA A 23 15.21 -9.03 -50.47
N ALA A 24 15.56 -10.32 -50.48
CA ALA A 24 14.99 -11.32 -49.57
C ALA A 24 15.39 -11.05 -48.11
N GLU A 25 16.66 -10.73 -47.86
CA GLU A 25 17.17 -10.38 -46.52
C GLU A 25 16.50 -9.09 -45.99
N THR A 26 16.32 -8.09 -46.86
CA THR A 26 15.60 -6.85 -46.52
C THR A 26 14.13 -7.14 -46.19
N ALA A 27 13.47 -8.00 -46.98
CA ALA A 27 12.07 -8.37 -46.76
C ALA A 27 11.90 -9.17 -45.45
N GLU A 28 12.84 -10.03 -45.10
CA GLU A 28 12.86 -10.75 -43.83
C GLU A 28 13.06 -9.80 -42.64
N ALA A 29 14.01 -8.86 -42.74
CA ALA A 29 14.22 -7.83 -41.74
C ALA A 29 12.96 -6.95 -41.53
N MET A 30 12.25 -6.59 -42.61
CA MET A 30 10.99 -5.85 -42.51
C MET A 30 9.87 -6.66 -41.85
N ARG A 31 9.80 -7.97 -42.12
CA ARG A 31 8.82 -8.86 -41.46
C ARG A 31 9.11 -9.02 -39.97
N GLU A 32 10.39 -9.17 -39.61
CA GLU A 32 10.79 -9.25 -38.21
C GLU A 32 10.55 -7.91 -37.50
N ALA A 33 10.85 -6.77 -38.14
CA ALA A 33 10.51 -5.46 -37.61
C ALA A 33 9.00 -5.30 -37.40
N ALA A 34 8.17 -5.69 -38.36
CA ALA A 34 6.71 -5.66 -38.23
C ALA A 34 6.20 -6.62 -37.14
N ARG A 35 6.84 -7.77 -36.95
CA ARG A 35 6.53 -8.72 -35.88
C ARG A 35 6.90 -8.15 -34.51
N VAL A 36 8.06 -7.52 -34.39
CA VAL A 36 8.51 -6.82 -33.18
C VAL A 36 7.57 -5.66 -32.87
N GLU A 37 7.17 -4.87 -33.88
CA GLU A 37 6.23 -3.76 -33.72
C GLU A 37 4.84 -4.25 -33.29
N ALA A 38 4.34 -5.34 -33.89
CA ALA A 38 3.10 -5.97 -33.46
C ALA A 38 3.18 -6.52 -32.03
N ALA A 39 4.31 -7.12 -31.65
CA ALA A 39 4.56 -7.59 -30.29
C ALA A 39 4.63 -6.44 -29.29
N LEU A 40 5.31 -5.33 -29.62
CA LEU A 40 5.36 -4.11 -28.81
C LEU A 40 3.99 -3.44 -28.69
N ALA A 41 3.18 -3.45 -29.75
CA ALA A 41 1.82 -2.93 -29.72
C ALA A 41 0.88 -3.78 -28.84
N ALA A 42 1.10 -5.10 -28.79
CA ALA A 42 0.36 -6.04 -27.95
C ALA A 42 0.85 -6.07 -26.50
N MET A 43 2.00 -5.46 -26.18
CA MET A 43 2.48 -5.38 -24.80
C MET A 43 1.52 -4.55 -23.95
N PRO A 44 1.17 -5.02 -22.74
CA PRO A 44 0.37 -4.24 -21.82
C PRO A 44 1.12 -2.96 -21.47
N ARG A 45 0.47 -1.82 -21.70
CA ARG A 45 1.04 -0.50 -21.44
C ARG A 45 0.77 -0.11 -20.00
N LEU A 46 1.74 0.57 -19.39
CA LEU A 46 1.50 1.32 -18.16
C LEU A 46 0.52 2.45 -18.49
N ASP A 47 -0.57 2.52 -17.74
CA ASP A 47 -1.50 3.65 -17.82
C ASP A 47 -0.86 4.80 -17.05
N VAL A 48 0.03 5.54 -17.72
CA VAL A 48 0.67 6.72 -17.14
C VAL A 48 -0.36 7.85 -17.20
N PRO A 49 -0.92 8.31 -16.07
CA PRO A 49 -1.96 9.33 -16.13
C PRO A 49 -1.36 10.60 -16.72
N THR A 50 -1.99 11.10 -17.77
CA THR A 50 -1.64 12.38 -18.38
C THR A 50 -1.92 13.52 -17.39
N ASP A 51 -1.21 14.65 -17.51
CA ASP A 51 -1.48 15.85 -16.70
C ASP A 51 -2.94 16.33 -16.79
N ALA A 52 -3.68 15.95 -17.83
CA ALA A 52 -5.12 16.19 -17.96
C ALA A 52 -5.96 15.29 -17.06
N GLN A 53 -5.61 14.01 -16.89
CA GLN A 53 -6.34 13.06 -16.03
C GLN A 53 -6.18 13.40 -14.55
N HIS A 54 -5.02 13.89 -14.13
CA HIS A 54 -4.79 14.35 -12.75
C HIS A 54 -5.67 15.56 -12.32
N ARG A 55 -6.26 16.30 -13.27
CA ARG A 55 -7.02 17.53 -12.96
C ARG A 55 -8.46 17.30 -12.49
N HIS A 56 -8.99 16.09 -12.62
CA HIS A 56 -10.44 15.84 -12.43
C HIS A 56 -10.81 15.04 -11.18
N GLU A 57 -9.89 14.27 -10.58
CA GLU A 57 -10.13 13.62 -9.29
C GLU A 57 -9.46 14.44 -8.16
N PRO A 58 -10.11 14.61 -6.99
CA PRO A 58 -9.45 15.18 -5.84
C PRO A 58 -8.25 14.29 -5.48
N PHE A 59 -7.05 14.80 -5.72
CA PHE A 59 -5.78 14.11 -5.49
C PHE A 59 -5.71 13.58 -4.07
N ARG A 60 -5.86 12.25 -3.91
CA ARG A 60 -5.68 11.56 -2.63
C ARG A 60 -4.29 10.91 -2.65
N PRO A 61 -3.32 11.40 -1.85
CA PRO A 61 -1.95 10.90 -1.91
C PRO A 61 -1.90 9.39 -1.65
N VAL A 62 -0.96 8.71 -2.30
CA VAL A 62 -0.78 7.25 -2.20
C VAL A 62 0.41 6.93 -1.31
N VAL A 63 0.13 6.29 -0.18
CA VAL A 63 1.16 5.69 0.67
C VAL A 63 1.27 4.22 0.31
N THR A 64 2.45 3.79 -0.14
CA THR A 64 2.73 2.38 -0.42
C THR A 64 3.59 1.80 0.69
N TYR A 65 3.07 0.79 1.37
CA TYR A 65 3.77 0.06 2.42
C TYR A 65 4.30 -1.28 1.88
N MET A 66 5.60 -1.49 2.00
CA MET A 66 6.26 -2.74 1.65
C MET A 66 6.12 -3.74 2.80
N CYS A 67 5.20 -4.68 2.64
CA CYS A 67 5.08 -5.86 3.48
C CYS A 67 6.17 -6.88 3.12
N ARG A 68 6.63 -7.63 4.11
CA ARG A 68 7.50 -8.79 3.89
C ARG A 68 6.84 -10.03 4.48
N PRO A 69 6.39 -10.98 3.66
CA PRO A 69 5.94 -12.29 4.15
C PRO A 69 7.11 -13.19 4.60
N PHE A 70 8.34 -12.66 4.63
CA PHE A 70 9.58 -13.43 4.76
C PHE A 70 9.86 -13.92 6.18
N PHE A 71 10.65 -15.00 6.24
CA PHE A 71 11.24 -15.61 7.46
C PHE A 71 12.17 -14.70 8.28
N SER A 72 12.35 -13.43 7.92
CA SER A 72 13.21 -12.45 8.62
C SER A 72 12.94 -11.01 8.15
N ARG A 73 13.27 -10.02 8.98
CA ARG A 73 13.02 -8.58 8.73
C ARG A 73 11.53 -8.26 8.52
N GLY A 74 10.67 -9.01 9.20
CA GLY A 74 9.23 -8.76 9.25
C GLY A 74 8.87 -7.79 10.38
N VAL A 75 7.82 -7.01 10.16
CA VAL A 75 7.18 -6.19 11.19
C VAL A 75 6.06 -7.00 11.83
N LEU A 76 6.12 -7.22 13.14
CA LEU A 76 5.19 -8.08 13.86
C LEU A 76 3.85 -7.40 14.16
N ASN A 77 3.83 -6.07 14.26
CA ASN A 77 2.64 -5.25 14.45
C ASN A 77 2.34 -4.36 13.23
N GLU A 78 2.50 -4.93 12.03
CA GLU A 78 2.27 -4.22 10.77
C GLU A 78 0.88 -3.58 10.70
N VAL A 79 -0.13 -4.30 11.16
CA VAL A 79 -1.52 -3.81 11.20
C VAL A 79 -1.64 -2.49 11.96
N ASP A 80 -0.85 -2.29 13.02
CA ASP A 80 -0.92 -1.07 13.83
C ASP A 80 -0.30 0.13 13.10
N ILE A 81 0.71 -0.10 12.24
CA ILE A 81 1.26 0.92 11.34
C ILE A 81 0.22 1.32 10.29
N LEU A 82 -0.39 0.34 9.62
CA LEU A 82 -1.40 0.61 8.60
C LEU A 82 -2.58 1.39 9.20
N ARG A 83 -3.01 1.01 10.41
CA ARG A 83 -4.03 1.75 11.18
C ARG A 83 -3.55 3.16 11.54
N TYR A 84 -2.31 3.33 11.97
CA TYR A 84 -1.74 4.66 12.26
C TYR A 84 -1.84 5.57 11.03
N ILE A 85 -1.42 5.08 9.86
CA ILE A 85 -1.46 5.84 8.61
C ILE A 85 -2.90 6.25 8.26
N LEU A 86 -3.82 5.27 8.19
CA LEU A 86 -5.22 5.52 7.82
C LEU A 86 -5.99 6.36 8.84
N ARG A 87 -5.58 6.34 10.11
CA ARG A 87 -6.18 7.16 11.17
C ARG A 87 -5.76 8.62 11.07
N ASN A 88 -4.52 8.87 10.69
CA ASN A 88 -3.92 10.20 10.76
C ASN A 88 -3.86 10.91 9.41
N TYR A 89 -4.04 10.21 8.30
CA TYR A 89 -3.86 10.79 6.96
C TYR A 89 -4.97 10.35 6.00
N ASN A 90 -5.49 11.32 5.23
CA ASN A 90 -6.46 11.03 4.17
C ASN A 90 -5.75 10.55 2.90
N VAL A 91 -5.27 9.31 2.94
CA VAL A 91 -4.43 8.72 1.87
C VAL A 91 -5.02 7.43 1.33
N THR A 92 -4.68 7.09 0.11
CA THR A 92 -4.85 5.75 -0.43
C THR A 92 -3.68 4.90 0.05
N LEU A 93 -3.95 3.87 0.85
CA LEU A 93 -2.91 2.96 1.33
C LEU A 93 -2.84 1.74 0.40
N ARG A 94 -1.67 1.49 -0.18
CA ARG A 94 -1.36 0.28 -0.95
C ARG A 94 -0.35 -0.57 -0.18
N VAL A 95 -0.50 -1.89 -0.22
CA VAL A 95 0.43 -2.83 0.42
C VAL A 95 0.99 -3.76 -0.64
N THR A 96 2.31 -3.96 -0.64
CA THR A 96 2.99 -4.80 -1.63
C THR A 96 4.04 -5.70 -0.99
N THR A 97 4.25 -6.88 -1.56
CA THR A 97 5.36 -7.76 -1.17
C THR A 97 6.53 -7.71 -2.16
N PHE A 98 6.36 -6.98 -3.28
CA PHE A 98 7.20 -7.01 -4.48
C PHE A 98 7.39 -8.41 -5.05
N GLN A 99 6.36 -9.26 -4.92
CA GLN A 99 6.25 -10.55 -5.59
C GLN A 99 5.29 -10.50 -6.79
N GLU A 100 4.65 -9.36 -6.99
CA GLU A 100 3.79 -9.03 -8.10
C GLU A 100 4.60 -9.01 -9.42
N PRO A 101 3.96 -9.24 -10.58
CA PRO A 101 4.60 -9.07 -11.89
C PRO A 101 5.26 -7.70 -12.04
N LEU A 102 6.39 -7.64 -12.76
CA LEU A 102 7.18 -6.41 -12.90
C LEU A 102 6.33 -5.21 -13.35
N LEU A 103 5.42 -5.41 -14.31
CA LEU A 103 4.56 -4.34 -14.81
C LEU A 103 3.67 -3.75 -13.71
N GLU A 104 3.13 -4.59 -12.83
CA GLU A 104 2.31 -4.14 -11.70
C GLU A 104 3.16 -3.39 -10.67
N VAL A 105 4.40 -3.83 -10.44
CA VAL A 105 5.34 -3.11 -9.56
C VAL A 105 5.69 -1.74 -10.14
N LEU A 106 5.91 -1.64 -11.45
CA LEU A 106 6.18 -0.37 -12.14
C LEU A 106 4.99 0.58 -12.01
N ASP A 107 3.78 0.10 -12.25
CA ASP A 107 2.55 0.88 -12.08
C ASP A 107 2.37 1.35 -10.64
N LEU A 108 2.55 0.44 -9.68
CA LEU A 108 2.44 0.71 -8.26
C LEU A 108 3.41 1.81 -7.82
N MET A 109 4.69 1.70 -8.20
CA MET A 109 5.72 2.67 -7.85
C MET A 109 5.52 4.02 -8.57
N GLY A 110 5.08 4.00 -9.82
CA GLY A 110 4.75 5.20 -10.59
C GLY A 110 3.62 6.02 -9.98
N HIS A 111 2.72 5.38 -9.22
CA HIS A 111 1.63 6.05 -8.51
C HIS A 111 1.91 6.34 -7.03
N THR A 112 3.08 5.98 -6.50
CA THR A 112 3.39 6.13 -5.08
C THR A 112 3.87 7.54 -4.73
N ASP A 113 3.23 8.21 -3.78
CA ASP A 113 3.70 9.49 -3.21
C ASP A 113 4.65 9.28 -2.05
N VAL A 114 4.38 8.26 -1.22
CA VAL A 114 5.20 7.94 -0.05
C VAL A 114 5.45 6.44 0.01
N LEU A 115 6.71 6.02 -0.09
CA LEU A 115 7.11 4.62 0.04
C LEU A 115 7.64 4.34 1.45
N VAL A 116 7.06 3.38 2.17
CA VAL A 116 7.49 2.97 3.51
C VAL A 116 7.81 1.49 3.54
N GLY A 117 8.89 1.09 4.19
CA GLY A 117 9.18 -0.32 4.30
C GLY A 117 10.42 -0.70 5.09
N MET A 118 10.49 -1.96 5.50
CA MET A 118 11.66 -2.53 6.15
C MET A 118 12.87 -2.56 5.22
N HIS A 119 14.05 -2.28 5.77
CA HIS A 119 15.31 -2.33 5.04
C HIS A 119 15.55 -3.71 4.40
N GLY A 120 16.02 -3.71 3.15
CA GLY A 120 16.49 -4.90 2.45
C GLY A 120 16.23 -4.86 0.95
N ALA A 121 16.52 -5.97 0.26
CA ALA A 121 16.59 -6.01 -1.20
C ALA A 121 15.37 -5.49 -1.97
N GLY A 122 14.13 -5.59 -1.46
CA GLY A 122 12.97 -5.03 -2.16
C GLY A 122 13.01 -3.51 -2.36
N TRP A 123 13.90 -2.80 -1.66
CA TRP A 123 14.19 -1.39 -1.92
C TRP A 123 14.85 -1.13 -3.27
N THR A 124 15.32 -2.15 -3.99
CA THR A 124 15.73 -1.95 -5.40
C THR A 124 14.57 -1.45 -6.25
N ASN A 125 13.32 -1.83 -5.93
CA ASN A 125 12.14 -1.32 -6.62
C ASN A 125 11.91 0.18 -6.42
N ALA A 126 12.58 0.79 -5.43
CA ALA A 126 12.51 2.23 -5.24
C ALA A 126 13.09 3.02 -6.44
N MET A 127 13.84 2.38 -7.35
CA MET A 127 14.30 3.01 -8.59
C MET A 127 13.14 3.41 -9.53
N PHE A 128 11.93 2.88 -9.29
CA PHE A 128 10.74 3.13 -10.10
C PHE A 128 9.76 4.11 -9.46
N ILE A 129 10.09 4.68 -8.29
CA ILE A 129 9.23 5.69 -7.67
C ILE A 129 9.19 6.94 -8.55
N LYS A 130 8.03 7.61 -8.58
CA LYS A 130 7.91 8.87 -9.30
C LYS A 130 8.78 9.96 -8.66
N HIS A 131 9.24 10.90 -9.49
CA HIS A 131 9.96 12.07 -9.02
C HIS A 131 9.08 12.89 -8.05
N GLY A 132 9.70 13.43 -7.00
CA GLY A 132 9.00 14.18 -5.95
C GLY A 132 8.25 13.31 -4.94
N ALA A 133 8.22 11.99 -5.10
CA ALA A 133 7.82 11.08 -4.04
C ALA A 133 8.80 11.17 -2.87
N SER A 134 8.37 10.73 -1.69
CA SER A 134 9.23 10.60 -0.51
C SER A 134 9.31 9.14 -0.06
N ALA A 135 10.40 8.76 0.61
CA ALA A 135 10.52 7.40 1.11
C ALA A 135 11.03 7.34 2.54
N MET A 136 10.56 6.36 3.31
CA MET A 136 11.05 6.07 4.65
C MET A 136 11.44 4.60 4.80
N GLN A 137 12.72 4.38 5.07
CA GLN A 137 13.26 3.06 5.31
C GLN A 137 13.32 2.75 6.82
N MET A 138 12.86 1.56 7.18
CA MET A 138 12.75 1.12 8.56
C MET A 138 13.85 0.12 8.91
N TYR A 139 14.54 0.38 10.02
CA TYR A 139 15.68 -0.39 10.50
C TYR A 139 15.35 -1.05 11.85
N PRO A 140 15.46 -2.39 11.97
CA PRO A 140 15.38 -3.05 13.27
C PRO A 140 16.46 -2.58 14.24
N TYR A 141 16.36 -3.01 15.49
CA TYR A 141 17.31 -2.62 16.53
C TYR A 141 18.74 -2.98 16.15
N GLY A 142 19.70 -2.13 16.50
CA GLY A 142 21.11 -2.39 16.28
C GLY A 142 21.59 -2.24 14.83
N TRP A 143 20.71 -2.25 13.82
CA TRP A 143 21.10 -2.12 12.40
C TRP A 143 21.85 -0.83 12.08
N ARG A 144 21.47 0.27 12.74
CA ARG A 144 22.17 1.56 12.69
C ARG A 144 23.07 1.71 13.92
N LEU A 145 24.34 2.00 13.65
CA LEU A 145 25.37 2.30 14.63
C LEU A 145 25.24 3.76 15.11
N SER A 146 25.88 4.09 16.24
CA SER A 146 25.84 5.44 16.83
C SER A 146 26.40 6.54 15.90
N ASN A 147 27.29 6.17 14.97
CA ASN A 147 27.83 7.05 13.95
C ASN A 147 26.98 7.10 12.66
N GLY A 148 25.77 6.52 12.66
CA GLY A 148 24.87 6.45 11.51
C GLY A 148 25.20 5.36 10.49
N ALA A 149 26.34 4.67 10.62
CA ALA A 149 26.71 3.58 9.72
C ALA A 149 25.81 2.35 9.92
N MET A 150 25.65 1.54 8.87
CA MET A 150 24.94 0.26 8.95
C MET A 150 25.87 -0.86 9.42
N ILE A 151 25.34 -1.84 10.16
CA ILE A 151 26.06 -3.12 10.46
C ILE A 151 26.36 -3.90 9.17
N ARG A 152 25.46 -3.86 8.17
CA ARG A 152 25.65 -4.44 6.82
C ARG A 152 24.53 -4.06 5.84
N GLY A 153 24.84 -3.92 4.55
CA GLY A 153 23.86 -3.91 3.46
C GLY A 153 24.27 -2.98 2.32
N ALA A 154 23.66 -3.17 1.14
CA ALA A 154 23.73 -2.14 0.09
C ALA A 154 23.01 -0.89 0.61
N ASN A 155 23.58 0.28 0.34
CA ASN A 155 23.01 1.55 0.75
C ASN A 155 21.84 1.88 -0.21
N TYR A 156 20.69 1.21 -0.03
CA TYR A 156 19.51 1.43 -0.89
C TYR A 156 18.98 2.86 -0.81
N ARG A 157 19.35 3.59 0.24
CA ARG A 157 19.21 5.05 0.34
C ARG A 157 19.64 5.75 -0.94
N GLU A 158 20.77 5.37 -1.53
CA GLU A 158 21.33 6.04 -2.71
C GLU A 158 20.44 5.86 -3.95
N ILE A 159 19.62 4.80 -4.02
CA ILE A 159 18.65 4.61 -5.10
C ILE A 159 17.57 5.70 -5.04
N VAL A 160 17.04 5.97 -3.85
CA VAL A 160 16.01 6.99 -3.64
C VAL A 160 16.58 8.39 -3.88
N LEU A 161 17.79 8.64 -3.35
CA LEU A 161 18.45 9.93 -3.52
C LEU A 161 18.82 10.21 -4.98
N ALA A 162 19.20 9.19 -5.76
CA ALA A 162 19.46 9.33 -7.18
C ALA A 162 18.21 9.69 -8.00
N SER A 163 17.01 9.48 -7.45
CA SER A 163 15.73 9.90 -8.03
C SER A 163 15.26 11.27 -7.52
N ASP A 164 16.14 12.05 -6.87
CA ASP A 164 15.85 13.35 -6.25
C ASP A 164 14.65 13.31 -5.26
N CYS A 165 14.39 12.15 -4.68
CA CYS A 165 13.30 11.93 -3.74
C CYS A 165 13.79 12.12 -2.30
N PRO A 166 13.06 12.86 -1.44
CA PRO A 166 13.36 12.91 -0.01
C PRO A 166 13.40 11.52 0.61
N TYR A 167 14.41 11.30 1.46
CA TYR A 167 14.64 10.01 2.11
C TYR A 167 14.73 10.19 3.63
N HIS A 168 13.95 9.39 4.34
CA HIS A 168 13.86 9.35 5.79
C HIS A 168 14.17 7.96 6.32
N GLU A 169 14.52 7.90 7.60
CA GLU A 169 14.79 6.63 8.29
C GLU A 169 14.01 6.57 9.59
N TRP A 170 13.44 5.40 9.87
CA TRP A 170 13.02 5.04 11.22
C TRP A 170 13.96 3.96 11.74
N VAL A 171 14.44 4.12 12.97
CA VAL A 171 15.35 3.18 13.62
C VAL A 171 14.73 2.71 14.92
N ASN A 172 14.68 1.41 15.14
CA ASN A 172 14.26 0.88 16.43
C ASN A 172 15.40 1.03 17.46
N HIS A 173 15.09 1.63 18.60
CA HIS A 173 16.01 1.77 19.73
C HIS A 173 15.72 0.81 20.88
N ARG A 174 14.64 0.02 20.81
CA ARG A 174 14.21 -0.89 21.86
C ARG A 174 14.71 -2.32 21.57
N PRO A 175 15.67 -2.85 22.34
CA PRO A 175 16.16 -4.22 22.15
C PRO A 175 15.06 -5.26 22.34
N GLY A 176 14.15 -5.06 23.31
CA GLY A 176 13.02 -5.96 23.54
C GLY A 176 11.96 -5.97 22.42
N TYR A 177 12.09 -5.09 21.42
CA TYR A 177 11.23 -5.06 20.24
C TYR A 177 11.92 -5.71 19.04
N ALA A 178 13.07 -6.34 19.24
CA ALA A 178 13.78 -7.10 18.24
C ALA A 178 13.81 -8.58 18.61
N PHE A 179 13.59 -9.43 17.61
CA PHE A 179 13.53 -10.87 17.77
C PHE A 179 14.33 -11.52 16.66
N PHE A 180 15.07 -12.56 17.00
CA PHE A 180 15.67 -13.41 15.99
C PHE A 180 14.79 -14.60 15.70
N ARG A 181 14.95 -15.12 14.49
CA ARG A 181 14.66 -16.51 14.22
C ARG A 181 15.98 -17.24 14.07
N LYS A 182 16.09 -18.42 14.68
CA LYS A 182 17.20 -19.35 14.40
C LYS A 182 17.03 -19.81 12.95
N ILE A 183 17.86 -19.28 12.05
CA ILE A 183 17.83 -19.64 10.63
C ILE A 183 18.81 -20.79 10.42
N ASP A 184 18.27 -22.00 10.20
CA ASP A 184 19.03 -23.07 9.57
C ASP A 184 18.79 -22.97 8.05
N PHE A 185 19.83 -22.58 7.30
CA PHE A 185 19.76 -22.46 5.84
C PHE A 185 19.71 -23.82 5.13
N HIS A 186 19.92 -24.92 5.86
CA HIS A 186 19.94 -26.29 5.34
C HIS A 186 18.73 -27.11 5.77
N GLN A 187 18.02 -26.75 6.85
CA GLN A 187 16.82 -27.42 7.31
C GLN A 187 15.67 -26.43 7.58
N ARG A 188 14.48 -26.71 7.05
CA ARG A 188 13.24 -26.00 7.42
C ARG A 188 12.78 -26.40 8.84
N LEU A 189 13.61 -26.15 9.85
CA LEU A 189 13.29 -26.48 11.24
C LEU A 189 12.26 -25.50 11.83
N GLY A 190 11.58 -25.97 12.88
CA GLY A 190 10.55 -25.24 13.62
C GLY A 190 11.05 -23.94 14.27
N ILE A 191 10.10 -23.02 14.43
CA ILE A 191 10.31 -21.61 14.79
C ILE A 191 10.44 -21.47 16.30
N GLU A 192 11.62 -21.10 16.82
CA GLU A 192 11.79 -20.65 18.21
C GLU A 192 12.17 -19.17 18.26
N PRO A 193 11.33 -18.31 18.85
CA PRO A 193 11.69 -16.92 19.13
C PRO A 193 12.83 -16.88 20.15
N PHE A 194 13.84 -16.05 19.89
CA PHE A 194 14.86 -15.71 20.89
C PHE A 194 14.94 -14.19 21.03
N GLU A 195 15.02 -13.71 22.28
CA GLU A 195 15.14 -12.29 22.58
C GLU A 195 16.48 -11.72 22.11
N HIS A 196 16.44 -10.49 21.60
CA HIS A 196 17.66 -9.82 21.17
C HIS A 196 18.61 -9.61 22.36
N PRO A 197 19.93 -9.90 22.23
CA PRO A 197 20.88 -9.63 23.29
C PRO A 197 20.84 -8.15 23.64
N GLY A 198 20.80 -7.84 24.93
CA GLY A 198 20.74 -6.46 25.40
C GLY A 198 21.86 -5.57 24.82
N PRO A 199 21.75 -4.24 25.00
CA PRO A 199 22.70 -3.26 24.46
C PRO A 199 24.15 -3.51 24.88
N GLU A 200 24.35 -4.26 25.96
CA GLU A 200 25.65 -4.65 26.52
C GLU A 200 26.47 -5.58 25.61
N VAL A 201 25.80 -6.30 24.69
CA VAL A 201 26.49 -7.23 23.80
C VAL A 201 27.09 -6.48 22.62
N PRO A 202 28.41 -6.62 22.38
CA PRO A 202 29.08 -5.95 21.26
C PRO A 202 28.43 -6.29 19.92
N ARG A 203 28.10 -5.25 19.16
CA ARG A 203 27.56 -5.41 17.81
C ARG A 203 28.71 -5.88 16.90
N PRO A 204 28.49 -6.88 16.04
CA PRO A 204 29.51 -7.27 15.07
C PRO A 204 29.79 -6.10 14.12
N LYS A 205 31.08 -5.79 13.90
CA LYS A 205 31.50 -4.79 12.90
C LYS A 205 31.09 -5.21 11.48
N ASP A 206 31.15 -6.51 11.21
CA ASP A 206 30.79 -7.13 9.94
C ASP A 206 29.77 -8.24 10.18
N GLY A 207 28.49 -8.00 9.89
CA GLY A 207 27.45 -9.03 10.02
C GLY A 207 27.53 -10.07 8.91
N LEU A 208 28.24 -11.20 9.08
CA LEU A 208 28.25 -12.30 8.09
C LEU A 208 26.81 -12.72 7.68
N PRO A 209 26.58 -13.25 6.45
CA PRO A 209 25.26 -13.79 6.08
C PRO A 209 24.86 -14.84 7.12
N GLY A 210 23.63 -14.77 7.61
CA GLY A 210 23.18 -15.56 8.76
C GLY A 210 23.45 -14.97 10.14
N SER A 211 24.07 -13.79 10.25
CA SER A 211 24.19 -13.09 11.54
C SER A 211 22.79 -12.77 12.10
N PRO A 212 22.47 -13.16 13.35
CA PRO A 212 21.19 -12.85 13.96
C PRO A 212 20.87 -11.35 13.88
N TRP A 213 21.87 -10.50 14.12
CA TRP A 213 21.79 -9.04 14.08
C TRP A 213 21.27 -8.47 12.74
N VAL A 214 21.37 -9.20 11.64
CA VAL A 214 20.83 -8.76 10.35
C VAL A 214 19.39 -9.24 10.19
N TYR A 215 19.06 -10.45 10.59
CA TYR A 215 17.76 -11.07 10.28
C TYR A 215 16.74 -10.93 11.41
N GLN A 216 16.63 -9.71 11.94
CA GLN A 216 15.73 -9.37 13.05
C GLN A 216 14.31 -9.10 12.56
N ASN A 217 13.33 -9.77 13.14
CA ASN A 217 11.95 -9.29 13.14
C ASN A 217 11.79 -8.23 14.21
N THR A 218 10.80 -7.33 14.03
CA THR A 218 10.66 -6.22 14.96
C THR A 218 9.21 -5.81 15.23
N TYR A 219 8.92 -5.43 16.47
CA TYR A 219 7.79 -4.56 16.76
C TYR A 219 8.21 -3.11 16.49
N VAL A 220 7.32 -2.36 15.87
CA VAL A 220 7.50 -0.95 15.57
C VAL A 220 6.84 -0.15 16.68
N ASP A 221 7.64 0.62 17.38
CA ASP A 221 7.17 1.58 18.38
C ASP A 221 6.46 2.74 17.67
N LEU A 222 5.13 2.77 17.78
CA LEU A 222 4.30 3.76 17.08
C LEU A 222 4.58 5.20 17.52
N GLU A 223 5.14 5.43 18.71
CA GLU A 223 5.50 6.77 19.16
C GLU A 223 6.66 7.34 18.33
N THR A 224 7.77 6.59 18.26
CA THR A 224 8.93 6.99 17.47
C THR A 224 8.65 6.92 15.97
N PHE A 225 7.93 5.89 15.52
CA PHE A 225 7.51 5.77 14.13
C PHE A 225 6.61 6.95 13.73
N GLY A 226 5.62 7.29 14.55
CA GLY A 226 4.70 8.38 14.29
C GLY A 226 5.43 9.71 14.12
N ARG A 227 6.41 10.01 14.97
CA ARG A 227 7.23 11.23 14.85
C ARG A 227 7.98 11.32 13.52
N GLU A 228 8.71 10.25 13.15
CA GLU A 228 9.49 10.24 11.90
C GLU A 228 8.59 10.22 10.66
N PHE A 229 7.49 9.46 10.72
CA PHE A 229 6.51 9.40 9.64
C PHE A 229 5.78 10.74 9.48
N ASP A 230 5.43 11.43 10.56
CA ASP A 230 4.81 12.75 10.47
C ASP A 230 5.75 13.79 9.83
N ALA A 231 7.04 13.72 10.14
CA ALA A 231 8.04 14.57 9.50
C ALA A 231 8.19 14.27 7.99
N LEU A 232 8.18 12.99 7.62
CA LEU A 232 8.16 12.54 6.22
C LEU A 232 6.92 13.08 5.49
N MET A 233 5.72 12.90 6.05
CA MET A 233 4.47 13.33 5.44
C MET A 233 4.41 14.85 5.28
N ALA A 234 4.89 15.59 6.28
CA ALA A 234 5.01 17.05 6.20
C ALA A 234 5.99 17.49 5.09
N GLY A 235 7.14 16.81 4.96
CA GLY A 235 8.09 17.04 3.87
C GLY A 235 7.50 16.76 2.48
N ALA A 236 6.67 15.72 2.38
CA ALA A 236 5.89 15.39 1.19
C ALA A 236 4.68 16.33 0.96
N ARG A 237 4.47 17.34 1.81
CA ARG A 237 3.33 18.27 1.79
C ARG A 237 1.97 17.56 1.90
N ILE A 238 1.93 16.42 2.58
CA ILE A 238 0.71 15.68 2.87
C ILE A 238 0.25 16.04 4.29
N PRO A 239 -0.88 16.74 4.45
CA PRO A 239 -1.32 17.20 5.76
C PRO A 239 -1.80 16.02 6.63
N LYS A 240 -1.46 16.09 7.91
CA LYS A 240 -2.06 15.23 8.93
C LYS A 240 -3.50 15.70 9.16
N MET A 241 -4.43 14.75 9.23
CA MET A 241 -5.84 15.03 9.47
C MET A 241 -6.03 15.70 10.83
N GLY A 242 -6.90 16.71 10.86
CA GLY A 242 -7.34 17.30 12.10
C GLY A 242 -8.14 16.32 12.97
N SER A 243 -8.14 16.57 14.29
CA SER A 243 -8.95 15.82 15.27
C SER A 243 -10.44 15.75 14.87
N ALA A 244 -10.97 16.84 14.29
CA ALA A 244 -12.33 16.90 13.79
C ALA A 244 -12.56 15.92 12.62
N ALA A 245 -11.71 15.95 11.59
CA ALA A 245 -11.84 15.10 10.41
C ALA A 245 -11.85 13.60 10.75
N VAL A 246 -10.98 13.18 11.67
CA VAL A 246 -10.93 11.78 12.14
C VAL A 246 -12.25 11.37 12.78
N LYS A 247 -12.77 12.21 13.67
CA LYS A 247 -14.02 11.93 14.40
C LYS A 247 -15.26 12.00 13.49
N THR A 248 -15.26 12.88 12.50
CA THR A 248 -16.30 12.93 11.45
C THR A 248 -16.37 11.62 10.68
N GLY A 249 -15.22 11.03 10.32
CA GLY A 249 -15.18 9.74 9.65
C GLY A 249 -15.75 8.60 10.51
N THR A 250 -15.50 8.61 11.82
CA THR A 250 -16.10 7.65 12.76
C THR A 250 -17.61 7.82 12.87
N LEU A 251 -18.09 9.05 13.03
CA LEU A 251 -19.52 9.36 13.10
C LEU A 251 -20.26 8.92 11.82
N ARG A 252 -19.70 9.23 10.64
CA ARG A 252 -20.25 8.81 9.34
C ARG A 252 -20.40 7.30 9.19
N ARG A 253 -19.44 6.53 9.68
CA ARG A 253 -19.46 5.06 9.62
C ARG A 253 -20.55 4.50 10.52
N LEU A 254 -20.62 4.97 11.76
CA LEU A 254 -21.64 4.54 12.71
C LEU A 254 -23.06 4.93 12.26
N ARG A 255 -23.22 6.09 11.62
CA ARG A 255 -24.51 6.50 11.03
C ARG A 255 -24.94 5.52 9.93
N LYS A 256 -24.04 5.20 8.99
CA LYS A 256 -24.32 4.21 7.93
C LYS A 256 -24.60 2.81 8.47
N GLU A 257 -23.88 2.39 9.52
CA GLU A 257 -24.11 1.12 10.22
C GLU A 257 -25.51 1.10 10.86
N LEU A 258 -25.91 2.17 11.53
CA LEU A 258 -27.24 2.33 12.09
C LEU A 258 -28.33 2.31 11.01
N ASP A 259 -28.15 3.06 9.92
CA ASP A 259 -29.08 3.10 8.79
C ASP A 259 -29.28 1.71 8.18
N MET A 260 -28.20 0.92 8.05
CA MET A 260 -28.25 -0.45 7.57
C MET A 260 -29.09 -1.35 8.50
N TYR A 261 -28.86 -1.30 9.82
CA TYR A 261 -29.64 -2.09 10.78
C TYR A 261 -31.11 -1.68 10.85
N ILE A 262 -31.42 -0.39 10.69
CA ILE A 262 -32.81 0.09 10.61
C ILE A 262 -33.49 -0.45 9.34
N GLN A 263 -32.80 -0.43 8.20
CA GLN A 263 -33.35 -0.98 6.95
C GLN A 263 -33.57 -2.49 7.05
N GLU A 264 -32.66 -3.22 7.69
CA GLU A 264 -32.80 -4.65 7.96
C GLU A 264 -34.01 -4.92 8.87
N GLN A 265 -34.17 -4.15 9.95
CA GLN A 265 -35.37 -4.23 10.81
C GLN A 265 -36.67 -4.05 10.01
N VAL A 266 -36.75 -3.03 9.15
CA VAL A 266 -37.96 -2.77 8.34
C VAL A 266 -38.26 -3.95 7.42
N LYS A 267 -37.23 -4.48 6.75
CA LYS A 267 -37.36 -5.62 5.84
C LYS A 267 -37.83 -6.88 6.57
N GLU A 268 -37.20 -7.22 7.69
CA GLU A 268 -37.54 -8.43 8.44
C GLU A 268 -38.88 -8.30 9.17
N SER A 269 -39.27 -7.10 9.60
CA SER A 269 -40.61 -6.82 10.13
C SER A 269 -41.69 -7.04 9.07
N ALA A 270 -41.48 -6.54 7.85
CA ALA A 270 -42.40 -6.76 6.74
C ALA A 270 -42.51 -8.24 6.36
N ASN A 271 -41.41 -8.98 6.45
CA ASN A 271 -41.40 -10.43 6.22
C ASN A 271 -42.23 -11.19 7.28
N VAL A 272 -42.06 -10.86 8.56
CA VAL A 272 -42.86 -11.43 9.66
C VAL A 272 -44.35 -11.12 9.47
N GLU A 273 -44.70 -9.88 9.14
CA GLU A 273 -46.09 -9.48 8.88
C GLU A 273 -46.68 -10.25 7.70
N LYS A 274 -45.92 -10.40 6.61
CA LYS A 274 -46.33 -11.16 5.44
C LYS A 274 -46.57 -12.64 5.78
N LEU A 275 -45.65 -13.30 6.48
CA LEU A 275 -45.82 -14.71 6.88
C LEU A 275 -47.06 -14.90 7.76
N LYS A 276 -47.34 -13.95 8.65
CA LYS A 276 -48.56 -13.96 9.47
C LYS A 276 -49.82 -13.75 8.61
N ALA A 277 -49.79 -12.85 7.64
CA ALA A 277 -50.91 -12.57 6.75
C ALA A 277 -51.22 -13.73 5.79
N ASP A 278 -50.18 -14.40 5.28
CA ASP A 278 -50.28 -15.55 4.39
C ASP A 278 -50.71 -16.84 5.13
N GLY A 279 -50.84 -16.79 6.47
CA GLY A 279 -51.22 -17.93 7.30
C GLY A 279 -50.15 -19.04 7.30
N ALA A 280 -48.88 -18.66 7.25
CA ALA A 280 -47.75 -19.59 7.25
C ALA A 280 -47.67 -20.42 8.55
N ASP A 281 -46.90 -21.52 8.52
CA ASP A 281 -46.72 -22.38 9.68
C ASP A 281 -46.09 -21.63 10.87
N ILE A 282 -46.47 -22.03 12.09
CA ILE A 282 -46.02 -21.41 13.34
C ILE A 282 -44.50 -21.44 13.47
N HIS A 283 -43.85 -22.52 13.01
CA HIS A 283 -42.40 -22.64 13.08
C HIS A 283 -41.71 -21.63 12.17
N ASP A 284 -42.25 -21.39 10.97
CA ASP A 284 -41.71 -20.42 10.01
C ASP A 284 -41.88 -18.99 10.51
N VAL A 285 -43.04 -18.66 11.09
CA VAL A 285 -43.28 -17.35 11.72
C VAL A 285 -42.31 -17.12 12.87
N LYS A 286 -42.14 -18.12 13.76
CA LYS A 286 -41.23 -18.00 14.91
C LYS A 286 -39.77 -17.88 14.49
N TYR A 287 -39.37 -18.57 13.43
CA TYR A 287 -38.02 -18.43 12.87
C TYR A 287 -37.78 -17.01 12.34
N ALA A 288 -38.74 -16.45 11.60
CA ALA A 288 -38.66 -15.07 11.12
C ALA A 288 -38.66 -14.04 12.28
N GLU A 289 -39.42 -14.27 13.34
CA GLU A 289 -39.40 -13.44 14.55
C GLU A 289 -38.04 -13.44 15.26
N ASN A 290 -37.34 -14.58 15.27
CA ASN A 290 -35.99 -14.66 15.84
C ASN A 290 -34.99 -13.84 15.01
N ILE A 291 -35.04 -13.93 13.67
CA ILE A 291 -34.19 -13.13 12.78
C ILE A 291 -34.44 -11.63 12.98
N LEU A 292 -35.72 -11.23 13.10
CA LEU A 292 -36.08 -9.85 13.41
C LEU A 292 -35.51 -9.43 14.77
N ALA A 293 -35.60 -10.27 15.80
CA ALA A 293 -35.05 -9.98 17.12
C ALA A 293 -33.53 -9.82 17.11
N GLU A 294 -32.81 -10.64 16.35
CA GLU A 294 -31.35 -10.50 16.16
C GLU A 294 -31.00 -9.17 15.48
N SER A 295 -31.73 -8.80 14.42
CA SER A 295 -31.54 -7.55 13.70
C SER A 295 -31.80 -6.32 14.59
N VAL A 296 -32.88 -6.36 15.38
CA VAL A 296 -33.26 -5.30 16.33
C VAL A 296 -32.26 -5.20 17.48
N GLY A 297 -31.68 -6.32 17.92
CA GLY A 297 -30.73 -6.37 19.04
C GLY A 297 -29.48 -5.53 18.82
N MET A 298 -29.09 -5.27 17.57
CA MET A 298 -27.89 -4.49 17.21
C MET A 298 -28.10 -2.97 17.29
N ILE A 299 -29.34 -2.50 17.22
CA ILE A 299 -29.67 -1.06 17.11
C ILE A 299 -29.32 -0.28 18.38
N PRO A 300 -29.65 -0.74 19.62
CA PRO A 300 -29.39 0.03 20.83
C PRO A 300 -27.89 0.33 21.06
N ASP A 301 -27.04 -0.68 20.89
CA ASP A 301 -25.58 -0.53 21.05
C ASP A 301 -25.00 0.41 19.98
N THR A 302 -25.44 0.28 18.73
CA THR A 302 -25.00 1.15 17.63
C THR A 302 -25.42 2.60 17.88
N ARG A 303 -26.63 2.86 18.40
CA ARG A 303 -27.07 4.20 18.81
C ARG A 303 -26.20 4.76 19.93
N GLN A 304 -25.87 3.97 20.94
CA GLN A 304 -25.00 4.39 22.03
C GLN A 304 -23.59 4.77 21.52
N ARG A 305 -23.01 3.94 20.65
CA ARG A 305 -21.72 4.23 20.00
C ARG A 305 -21.79 5.50 19.15
N LEU A 306 -22.90 5.71 18.42
CA LEU A 306 -23.11 6.91 17.61
C LEU A 306 -23.18 8.17 18.48
N SER A 307 -23.92 8.15 19.60
CA SER A 307 -24.01 9.28 20.54
C SER A 307 -22.65 9.62 21.14
N GLN A 308 -21.86 8.62 21.56
CA GLN A 308 -20.51 8.86 22.06
C GLN A 308 -19.59 9.48 21.00
N ALA A 309 -19.68 8.99 19.75
CA ALA A 309 -18.91 9.57 18.64
C ALA A 309 -19.34 11.01 18.34
N LEU A 310 -20.62 11.33 18.50
CA LEU A 310 -21.17 12.68 18.33
C LEU A 310 -20.59 13.64 19.38
N GLU A 311 -20.62 13.26 20.66
CA GLU A 311 -20.05 14.04 21.76
C GLU A 311 -18.54 14.28 21.56
N GLN A 312 -17.81 13.24 21.14
CA GLN A 312 -16.38 13.37 20.84
C GLN A 312 -16.12 14.33 19.69
N LEU A 313 -16.95 14.31 18.64
CA LEU A 313 -16.80 15.22 17.49
C LEU A 313 -17.14 16.67 17.89
N GLN A 314 -18.21 16.88 18.66
CA GLN A 314 -18.57 18.19 19.19
C GLN A 314 -17.43 18.78 20.03
N SER A 315 -16.86 18.00 20.95
CA SER A 315 -15.71 18.44 21.74
C SER A 315 -14.48 18.79 20.87
N ALA A 316 -14.27 18.07 19.76
CA ALA A 316 -13.20 18.39 18.82
C ALA A 316 -13.47 19.66 18.01
N LEU A 317 -14.73 19.94 17.67
CA LEU A 317 -15.16 21.18 17.01
C LEU A 317 -15.00 22.38 17.94
N ASP A 318 -15.33 22.23 19.23
CA ASP A 318 -15.14 23.27 20.23
C ASP A 318 -13.65 23.63 20.39
N GLN A 319 -12.78 22.61 20.39
CA GLN A 319 -11.33 22.81 20.41
C GLN A 319 -10.79 23.47 19.12
N ALA A 320 -11.45 23.22 17.97
CA ALA A 320 -11.08 23.84 16.70
C ALA A 320 -11.51 25.31 16.60
N GLY A 321 -12.45 25.76 17.45
CA GLY A 321 -12.89 27.16 17.51
C GLY A 321 -13.44 27.66 16.17
N ASP A 322 -12.92 28.79 15.70
CA ASP A 322 -13.33 29.45 14.46
C ASP A 322 -12.65 28.90 13.19
N ASP A 323 -11.99 27.73 13.28
CA ASP A 323 -11.43 27.08 12.10
C ASP A 323 -12.50 26.87 11.03
N SER A 324 -12.26 27.46 9.87
CA SER A 324 -13.14 27.43 8.69
C SER A 324 -12.61 26.49 7.60
N SER A 325 -11.69 25.59 7.96
CA SER A 325 -11.19 24.56 7.06
C SER A 325 -12.34 23.72 6.49
N PRO A 326 -12.22 23.21 5.24
CA PRO A 326 -13.23 22.33 4.66
C PRO A 326 -13.56 21.12 5.53
N GLU A 327 -12.56 20.62 6.27
CA GLU A 327 -12.70 19.52 7.22
C GLU A 327 -13.64 19.88 8.39
N VAL A 328 -13.45 21.05 9.01
CA VAL A 328 -14.28 21.52 10.13
C VAL A 328 -15.69 21.86 9.67
N ARG A 329 -15.86 22.43 8.47
CA ARG A 329 -17.19 22.66 7.90
C ARG A 329 -17.94 21.34 7.66
N ALA A 330 -17.30 20.36 7.03
CA ALA A 330 -17.89 19.04 6.80
C ALA A 330 -18.21 18.31 8.11
N ALA A 331 -17.41 18.54 9.16
CA ALA A 331 -17.66 18.03 10.50
C ALA A 331 -18.92 18.65 11.13
N ARG A 332 -19.12 19.97 11.00
CA ARG A 332 -20.32 20.67 11.49
C ARG A 332 -21.59 20.20 10.76
N GLU A 333 -21.52 20.06 9.44
CA GLU A 333 -22.63 19.52 8.62
C GLU A 333 -23.01 18.10 9.05
N GLU A 334 -22.01 17.25 9.36
CA GLU A 334 -22.25 15.88 9.80
C GLU A 334 -22.91 15.81 11.19
N VAL A 335 -22.52 16.68 12.12
CA VAL A 335 -23.18 16.82 13.44
C VAL A 335 -24.65 17.19 13.28
N GLU A 336 -24.95 18.17 12.41
CA GLU A 336 -26.32 18.59 12.12
C GLU A 336 -27.14 17.45 11.50
N ALA A 337 -26.58 16.71 10.55
CA ALA A 337 -27.25 15.56 9.93
C ALA A 337 -27.58 14.46 10.96
N VAL A 338 -26.69 14.17 11.92
CA VAL A 338 -26.98 13.19 12.98
C VAL A 338 -28.02 13.72 13.98
N ALA A 339 -28.01 15.02 14.29
CA ALA A 339 -29.02 15.63 15.16
C ALA A 339 -30.45 15.50 14.60
N THR A 340 -30.61 15.45 13.28
CA THR A 340 -31.93 15.22 12.64
C THR A 340 -32.42 13.76 12.68
N LEU A 341 -31.57 12.80 13.07
CA LEU A 341 -31.90 11.37 13.19
C LEU A 341 -32.34 10.96 14.60
N ALA A 342 -32.09 11.80 15.62
CA ALA A 342 -32.42 11.57 17.02
C ALA A 342 -33.84 12.02 17.35
#